data_AF-A0A7R8X8X3-F1
#
_entry.id   AF-A0A7R8X8X3-F1
#
_cell.length_a   1.000
_cell.length_b   1.000
_cell.length_c   1.000
_cell.angle_alpha   90.00
_cell.angle_beta   90.00
_cell.angle_gamma   90.00
#
_symmetry.space_group_name_H-M   'P 1'
#
loop_
_entity.id
_entity.type
_entity.pdbx_description
1 polymer ?
#
loop_
_entity_poly.entity_id
_entity_poly.type
_entity_poly.pdbx_seq_one_letter_code
_entity_poly.pdbx_strand_id
1 'polypeptide(L)'
;MTSTENPGSNSDAQTLADFLKRTHRDLRNRCRLEDPEVAWEEHRKNEEILKKYAESMEQLATKHWDEKFQEDPEQSRLRWCKETTLDFFYQGGICKAKEIDDKKCQKHGLKPGAENFYRFPDVKVRLLDVGSCFNPFSEVEQFQTWAIDIAPAKESVYMCDFLRVDLSAESVPDISGREIKAFPRAFFHVVVFSLFLEYLPVPLMRYTSCQKAFDLLQTNGLLIIVTPDSKRRGRNDQMVKSWKIALQRMGFLRYSLQRRRHIHCMAFRKLPVPQVAWLEADRDWKQYHKEPLTPEVLPSLLFIPQDSNAELNESSHEVSKGDLHFGPDDLRDNFKELPFFSD
;
A
#
# COMPACT_ATOMS: atom_id res chain seq x y z
N MET A 1 36.92 -9.09 27.76
CA MET A 1 35.54 -8.63 27.97
C MET A 1 34.73 -9.13 26.78
N THR A 2 34.10 -10.28 26.96
CA THR A 2 33.28 -10.96 25.95
C THR A 2 31.92 -10.27 25.89
N SER A 3 31.62 -9.66 24.75
CA SER A 3 30.28 -9.22 24.38
C SER A 3 29.41 -10.45 24.15
N THR A 4 28.54 -10.74 25.11
CA THR A 4 27.47 -11.74 25.00
C THR A 4 26.38 -11.18 24.08
N GLU A 5 26.42 -11.55 22.80
CA GLU A 5 25.24 -11.45 21.94
C GLU A 5 24.21 -12.50 22.41
N ASN A 6 22.98 -12.05 22.61
CA ASN A 6 21.90 -12.84 23.16
C ASN A 6 21.27 -13.70 22.05
N PRO A 7 21.37 -15.04 22.06
CA PRO A 7 20.95 -15.89 20.93
C PRO A 7 19.43 -16.01 20.72
N GLY A 8 18.62 -15.40 21.62
CA GLY A 8 17.17 -15.59 21.65
C GLY A 8 16.35 -14.67 20.73
N SER A 9 16.86 -13.51 20.33
CA SER A 9 16.04 -12.49 19.63
C SER A 9 15.79 -12.80 18.15
N ASN A 10 16.72 -13.49 17.48
CA ASN A 10 16.63 -13.75 16.03
C ASN A 10 15.64 -14.90 15.71
N SER A 11 15.49 -15.87 16.62
CA SER A 11 14.58 -17.02 16.44
C SER A 11 13.10 -16.65 16.56
N ASP A 12 12.76 -15.67 17.42
CA ASP A 12 11.39 -15.24 17.64
C ASP A 12 10.88 -14.39 16.47
N ALA A 13 11.66 -13.39 16.05
CA ALA A 13 11.37 -12.59 14.86
C ALA A 13 11.16 -13.46 13.61
N GLN A 14 11.97 -14.51 13.43
CA GLN A 14 11.82 -15.50 12.35
C GLN A 14 10.52 -16.25 12.42
N THR A 15 10.14 -16.71 13.61
CA THR A 15 8.90 -17.45 13.82
C THR A 15 7.69 -16.58 13.47
N LEU A 16 7.66 -15.33 13.94
CA LEU A 16 6.60 -14.37 13.65
C LEU A 16 6.54 -14.08 12.14
N ALA A 17 7.67 -13.76 11.51
CA ALA A 17 7.72 -13.44 10.09
C ALA A 17 7.30 -14.64 9.21
N ASP A 18 7.69 -15.85 9.58
CA ASP A 18 7.31 -17.06 8.83
C ASP A 18 5.86 -17.43 9.00
N PHE A 19 5.24 -17.09 10.13
CA PHE A 19 3.79 -17.20 10.29
C PHE A 19 3.06 -16.25 9.32
N LEU A 20 3.44 -14.96 9.28
CA LEU A 20 2.82 -13.98 8.38
C LEU A 20 2.96 -14.38 6.90
N LYS A 21 4.16 -14.83 6.50
CA LYS A 21 4.43 -15.31 5.13
C LYS A 21 3.56 -16.50 4.77
N ARG A 22 3.38 -17.44 5.71
CA ARG A 22 2.50 -18.60 5.54
C ARG A 22 1.07 -18.14 5.30
N THR A 23 0.53 -17.29 6.18
CA THR A 23 -0.84 -16.75 6.04
C THR A 23 -1.05 -16.10 4.68
N HIS A 24 -0.12 -15.26 4.21
CA HIS A 24 -0.21 -14.63 2.89
C HIS A 24 -0.19 -15.66 1.75
N ARG A 25 0.73 -16.63 1.82
CA ARG A 25 0.88 -17.65 0.77
C ARG A 25 -0.36 -18.54 0.70
N ASP A 26 -0.86 -18.97 1.85
CA ASP A 26 -2.02 -19.86 1.93
C ASP A 26 -3.27 -19.16 1.40
N LEU A 27 -3.48 -17.88 1.73
CA LEU A 27 -4.57 -17.08 1.17
C LEU A 27 -4.44 -16.90 -0.36
N ARG A 28 -3.25 -16.62 -0.87
CA ARG A 28 -3.01 -16.52 -2.33
C ARG A 28 -3.26 -17.84 -3.04
N ASN A 29 -2.78 -18.95 -2.47
CA ASN A 29 -3.01 -20.28 -3.02
C ASN A 29 -4.50 -20.61 -3.05
N ARG A 30 -5.23 -20.26 -2.00
CA ARG A 30 -6.69 -20.42 -1.95
C ARG A 30 -7.38 -19.64 -3.07
N CYS A 31 -7.03 -18.37 -3.29
CA CYS A 31 -7.56 -17.55 -4.38
C CYS A 31 -7.20 -18.04 -5.80
N ARG A 32 -6.29 -19.01 -5.93
CA ARG A 32 -5.98 -19.68 -7.22
C ARG A 32 -6.85 -20.92 -7.44
N LEU A 33 -7.31 -21.55 -6.37
CA LEU A 33 -8.10 -22.79 -6.39
C LEU A 33 -9.61 -22.53 -6.43
N GLU A 34 -10.04 -21.40 -5.88
CA GLU A 34 -11.44 -20.98 -5.84
C GLU A 34 -11.60 -19.48 -6.13
N ASP A 35 -12.86 -19.04 -6.23
CA ASP A 35 -13.18 -17.63 -6.44
C ASP A 35 -12.53 -16.73 -5.35
N PRO A 36 -11.79 -15.67 -5.71
CA PRO A 36 -11.10 -14.82 -4.74
C PRO A 36 -12.00 -14.18 -3.68
N GLU A 37 -13.26 -13.84 -4.01
CA GLU A 37 -14.18 -13.27 -3.02
C GLU A 37 -14.63 -14.31 -1.99
N VAL A 38 -14.81 -15.56 -2.42
CA VAL A 38 -15.10 -16.69 -1.52
C VAL A 38 -13.91 -16.99 -0.62
N ALA A 39 -12.70 -17.07 -1.17
CA ALA A 39 -11.47 -17.31 -0.40
C ALA A 39 -11.25 -16.22 0.66
N TRP A 40 -11.51 -14.95 0.30
CA TRP A 40 -11.42 -13.83 1.22
C TRP A 40 -12.53 -13.83 2.28
N GLU A 41 -13.74 -14.32 1.96
CA GLU A 41 -14.83 -14.56 2.91
C GLU A 41 -14.52 -15.61 3.95
N GLU A 42 -13.91 -16.70 3.54
CA GLU A 42 -13.52 -17.72 4.50
C GLU A 42 -12.31 -17.26 5.34
N HIS A 43 -11.42 -16.46 4.76
CA HIS A 43 -10.29 -15.87 5.49
C HIS A 43 -10.74 -14.90 6.58
N ARG A 44 -11.71 -14.00 6.30
CA ARG A 44 -12.21 -13.03 7.30
C ARG A 44 -12.92 -13.68 8.49
N LYS A 45 -13.48 -14.88 8.32
CA LYS A 45 -14.14 -15.64 9.40
C LYS A 45 -13.15 -16.36 10.31
N ASN A 46 -11.88 -16.45 9.91
CA ASN A 46 -10.87 -17.16 10.70
C ASN A 46 -10.28 -16.26 11.79
N GLU A 47 -11.06 -16.04 12.85
CA GLU A 47 -10.70 -15.17 13.98
C GLU A 47 -9.36 -15.56 14.62
N GLU A 48 -9.08 -16.85 14.76
CA GLU A 48 -7.84 -17.33 15.38
C GLU A 48 -6.60 -16.94 14.56
N ILE A 49 -6.61 -17.22 13.25
CA ILE A 49 -5.50 -16.86 12.35
C ILE A 49 -5.32 -15.35 12.31
N LEU A 50 -6.41 -14.60 12.18
CA LEU A 50 -6.37 -13.15 12.07
C LEU A 50 -5.88 -12.47 13.35
N LYS A 51 -6.33 -12.93 14.51
CA LYS A 51 -5.84 -12.44 15.80
C LYS A 51 -4.33 -12.69 15.94
N LYS A 52 -3.88 -13.91 15.65
CA LYS A 52 -2.45 -14.25 15.69
C LYS A 52 -1.65 -13.44 14.68
N TYR A 53 -2.20 -13.16 13.50
CA TYR A 53 -1.58 -12.32 12.48
C TYR A 53 -1.36 -10.90 12.99
N ALA A 54 -2.40 -10.29 13.57
CA ALA A 54 -2.33 -8.96 14.13
C ALA A 54 -1.32 -8.87 15.28
N GLU A 55 -1.39 -9.80 16.25
CA GLU A 55 -0.43 -9.88 17.36
C GLU A 55 1.02 -10.07 16.87
N SER A 56 1.22 -10.90 15.83
CA SER A 56 2.55 -11.11 15.24
C SER A 56 3.08 -9.86 14.55
N MET A 57 2.22 -9.13 13.83
CA MET A 57 2.56 -7.85 13.20
C MET A 57 2.92 -6.78 14.23
N GLU A 58 2.15 -6.67 15.32
CA GLU A 58 2.42 -5.73 16.40
C GLU A 58 3.77 -6.03 17.07
N GLN A 59 4.02 -7.29 17.41
CA GLN A 59 5.26 -7.69 18.06
C GLN A 59 6.48 -7.47 17.16
N LEU A 60 6.37 -7.79 15.88
CA LEU A 60 7.42 -7.50 14.91
C LEU A 60 7.72 -6.01 14.82
N ALA A 61 6.69 -5.16 14.83
CA ALA A 61 6.88 -3.73 14.76
C ALA A 61 7.53 -3.15 16.02
N THR A 62 6.94 -3.43 17.17
CA THR A 62 7.31 -2.78 18.42
C THR A 62 8.58 -3.35 19.06
N LYS A 63 8.86 -4.65 18.88
CA LYS A 63 10.01 -5.31 19.51
C LYS A 63 11.21 -5.49 18.59
N HIS A 64 11.00 -5.53 17.28
CA HIS A 64 12.08 -5.88 16.34
C HIS A 64 12.37 -4.81 15.30
N TRP A 65 11.40 -3.95 14.97
CA TRP A 65 11.61 -2.86 14.02
C TRP A 65 11.96 -1.55 14.70
N ASP A 66 11.26 -1.19 15.78
CA ASP A 66 11.49 0.09 16.45
C ASP A 66 12.91 0.22 17.00
N GLU A 67 13.50 -0.86 17.54
CA GLU A 67 14.91 -0.89 17.97
C GLU A 67 15.86 -0.57 16.79
N LYS A 68 15.64 -1.22 15.63
CA LYS A 68 16.44 -0.96 14.42
C LYS A 68 16.22 0.44 13.85
N PHE A 69 15.03 1.01 14.02
CA PHE A 69 14.72 2.37 13.60
C PHE A 69 15.32 3.43 14.52
N GLN A 70 15.62 3.10 15.77
CA GLN A 70 16.43 3.99 16.61
C GLN A 70 17.86 4.09 16.09
N GLU A 71 18.41 2.99 15.59
CA GLU A 71 19.74 2.94 14.98
C GLU A 71 19.80 3.58 13.58
N ASP A 72 18.78 3.34 12.74
CA ASP A 72 18.61 3.97 11.43
C ASP A 72 17.21 4.58 11.27
N PRO A 73 17.01 5.83 11.75
CA PRO A 73 15.74 6.54 11.64
C PRO A 73 15.27 6.75 10.19
N GLU A 74 16.17 6.69 9.22
CA GLU A 74 15.82 6.77 7.80
C GLU A 74 15.18 5.49 7.27
N GLN A 75 15.11 4.39 8.02
CA GLN A 75 14.28 3.23 7.63
C GLN A 75 12.85 3.28 8.19
N SER A 76 12.56 4.23 9.10
CA SER A 76 11.24 4.32 9.70
C SER A 76 10.18 4.70 8.67
N ARG A 77 9.26 3.76 8.42
CA ARG A 77 8.10 3.95 7.54
C ARG A 77 7.16 5.02 8.10
N LEU A 78 6.92 4.98 9.40
CA LEU A 78 6.13 5.97 10.13
C LEU A 78 6.68 7.38 9.92
N ARG A 79 8.00 7.53 10.10
CA ARG A 79 8.69 8.81 9.90
C ARG A 79 8.54 9.31 8.46
N TRP A 80 8.76 8.46 7.46
CA TRP A 80 8.63 8.86 6.07
C TRP A 80 7.21 9.28 5.69
N CYS A 81 6.20 8.52 6.13
CA CYS A 81 4.79 8.88 5.93
C CYS A 81 4.47 10.24 6.57
N LYS A 82 4.97 10.48 7.80
CA LYS A 82 4.81 11.75 8.51
C LYS A 82 5.48 12.90 7.75
N GLU A 83 6.76 12.78 7.46
CA GLU A 83 7.54 13.84 6.79
C GLU A 83 6.96 14.18 5.42
N THR A 84 6.58 13.17 4.62
CA THR A 84 5.96 13.38 3.29
C THR A 84 4.62 14.11 3.40
N THR A 85 3.82 13.77 4.41
CA THR A 85 2.53 14.43 4.67
C THR A 85 2.73 15.88 5.08
N LEU A 86 3.65 16.14 6.01
CA LEU A 86 3.91 17.50 6.50
C LEU A 86 4.57 18.37 5.44
N ASP A 87 5.48 17.82 4.63
CA ASP A 87 6.08 18.52 3.50
C ASP A 87 5.01 19.01 2.52
N PHE A 88 4.09 18.11 2.15
CA PHE A 88 3.02 18.43 1.21
C PHE A 88 2.04 19.49 1.76
N PHE A 89 1.52 19.28 2.97
CA PHE A 89 0.44 20.12 3.53
C PHE A 89 0.92 21.30 4.38
N TYR A 90 2.19 21.40 4.76
CA TYR A 90 2.63 22.50 5.64
C TYR A 90 3.96 23.14 5.21
N GLN A 91 4.74 22.53 4.30
CA GLN A 91 6.05 23.05 3.88
C GLN A 91 6.07 23.46 2.40
N GLY A 92 4.92 23.85 1.86
CA GLY A 92 4.78 24.39 0.51
C GLY A 92 4.78 23.35 -0.62
N GLY A 93 4.73 22.06 -0.31
CA GLY A 93 4.66 21.00 -1.31
C GLY A 93 3.41 21.10 -2.21
N ILE A 94 2.25 21.48 -1.65
CA ILE A 94 1.03 21.70 -2.44
C ILE A 94 1.16 22.86 -3.43
N CYS A 95 1.85 23.94 -3.06
CA CYS A 95 2.10 25.09 -3.94
C CYS A 95 2.99 24.69 -5.13
N LYS A 96 4.09 23.96 -4.85
CA LYS A 96 4.95 23.40 -5.89
C LYS A 96 4.18 22.44 -6.82
N ALA A 97 3.32 21.61 -6.24
CA ALA A 97 2.49 20.68 -7.02
C ALA A 97 1.50 21.43 -7.94
N LYS A 98 0.92 22.54 -7.47
CA LYS A 98 0.07 23.41 -8.29
C LYS A 98 0.80 23.97 -9.50
N GLU A 99 1.99 24.54 -9.31
CA GLU A 99 2.77 25.10 -10.42
C GLU A 99 3.07 24.04 -11.50
N ILE A 100 3.33 22.80 -11.07
CA ILE A 100 3.54 21.67 -11.97
C ILE A 100 2.24 21.34 -12.72
N ASP A 101 1.10 21.31 -12.02
CA ASP A 101 -0.21 21.05 -12.63
C ASP A 101 -0.60 22.10 -13.65
N ASP A 102 -0.41 23.39 -13.34
CA ASP A 102 -0.75 24.51 -14.23
C ASP A 102 0.04 24.38 -15.54
N LYS A 103 1.34 24.07 -15.45
CA LYS A 103 2.21 23.81 -16.62
C LYS A 103 1.73 22.60 -17.42
N LYS A 104 1.33 21.51 -16.77
CA LYS A 104 0.81 20.32 -17.45
C LYS A 104 -0.55 20.58 -18.10
N CYS A 105 -1.44 21.31 -17.44
CA CYS A 105 -2.73 21.71 -17.98
C CYS A 105 -2.53 22.55 -19.24
N GLN A 106 -1.67 23.57 -19.17
CA GLN A 106 -1.33 24.40 -20.33
C GLN A 106 -0.78 23.58 -21.49
N LYS A 107 0.18 22.67 -21.22
CA LYS A 107 0.75 21.77 -22.23
C LYS A 107 -0.31 20.93 -22.95
N HIS A 108 -1.34 20.50 -22.23
CA HIS A 108 -2.40 19.64 -22.75
C HIS A 108 -3.65 20.40 -23.20
N GLY A 109 -3.64 21.74 -23.16
CA GLY A 109 -4.81 22.56 -23.51
C GLY A 109 -5.99 22.42 -22.54
N LEU A 110 -5.73 22.03 -21.28
CA LEU A 110 -6.72 21.86 -20.23
C LEU A 110 -6.82 23.11 -19.36
N LYS A 111 -7.99 23.34 -18.76
CA LYS A 111 -8.18 24.38 -17.74
C LYS A 111 -7.57 23.91 -16.41
N PRO A 112 -6.75 24.74 -15.73
CA PRO A 112 -6.27 24.44 -14.39
C PRO A 112 -7.40 24.21 -13.37
N GLY A 113 -7.09 23.48 -12.31
CA GLY A 113 -8.00 23.28 -11.18
C GLY A 113 -8.25 24.59 -10.42
N ALA A 114 -9.41 24.70 -9.77
CA ALA A 114 -9.74 25.86 -8.97
C ALA A 114 -8.78 26.05 -7.77
N GLU A 115 -8.47 27.29 -7.43
CA GLU A 115 -7.51 27.67 -6.38
C GLU A 115 -7.87 27.09 -5.00
N ASN A 116 -9.16 26.95 -4.70
CA ASN A 116 -9.62 26.40 -3.43
C ASN A 116 -9.23 24.93 -3.22
N PHE A 117 -8.89 24.19 -4.28
CA PHE A 117 -8.38 22.83 -4.15
C PHE A 117 -6.96 22.78 -3.60
N TYR A 118 -6.18 23.85 -3.72
CA TYR A 118 -4.77 23.89 -3.31
C TYR A 118 -4.58 24.52 -1.92
N ARG A 119 -5.55 24.30 -1.04
CA ARG A 119 -5.54 24.84 0.33
C ARG A 119 -4.96 23.83 1.32
N PHE A 120 -4.40 24.38 2.38
CA PHE A 120 -3.93 23.63 3.52
C PHE A 120 -5.09 23.22 4.43
N PRO A 121 -4.98 22.13 5.19
CA PRO A 121 -5.95 21.82 6.23
C PRO A 121 -5.93 22.93 7.29
N ASP A 122 -7.08 23.51 7.59
CA ASP A 122 -7.22 24.54 8.65
C ASP A 122 -7.00 23.96 10.07
N VAL A 123 -6.93 22.64 10.18
CA VAL A 123 -6.81 21.86 11.42
C VAL A 123 -5.82 20.70 11.22
N LYS A 124 -5.93 19.64 12.03
CA LYS A 124 -5.16 18.40 11.87
C LYS A 124 -5.45 17.70 10.54
N VAL A 125 -4.43 17.02 10.01
CA VAL A 125 -4.57 16.16 8.84
C VAL A 125 -5.39 14.92 9.20
N ARG A 126 -6.60 14.81 8.68
CA ARG A 126 -7.37 13.55 8.70
C ARG A 126 -6.64 12.47 7.89
N LEU A 127 -6.07 11.50 8.60
CA LEU A 127 -5.29 10.39 8.05
C LEU A 127 -6.03 9.08 8.29
N LEU A 128 -6.22 8.29 7.24
CA LEU A 128 -6.70 6.90 7.34
C LEU A 128 -5.51 5.96 7.22
N ASP A 129 -5.25 5.16 8.26
CA ASP A 129 -4.22 4.13 8.28
C ASP A 129 -4.87 2.75 8.11
N VAL A 130 -4.68 2.15 6.93
CA VAL A 130 -5.38 0.91 6.53
C VAL A 130 -4.49 -0.30 6.77
N GLY A 131 -5.02 -1.30 7.49
CA GLY A 131 -4.24 -2.46 7.93
C GLY A 131 -3.27 -2.06 9.05
N SER A 132 -3.70 -1.16 9.93
CA SER A 132 -2.86 -0.52 10.93
C SER A 132 -2.39 -1.48 12.02
N CYS A 133 -3.22 -2.49 12.35
CA CYS A 133 -3.09 -3.41 13.47
C CYS A 133 -3.04 -2.76 14.88
N PHE A 134 -2.21 -1.74 15.10
CA PHE A 134 -1.92 -1.16 16.43
C PHE A 134 -1.84 0.39 16.49
N ASN A 135 -2.16 1.13 15.42
CA ASN A 135 -2.25 2.60 15.39
C ASN A 135 -0.93 3.35 15.70
N PRO A 136 0.13 3.19 14.87
CA PRO A 136 1.43 3.85 15.08
C PRO A 136 1.38 5.39 14.90
N PHE A 137 0.33 5.93 14.26
CA PHE A 137 0.17 7.37 14.07
C PHE A 137 -0.58 8.07 15.22
N SER A 138 -0.96 7.34 16.27
CA SER A 138 -1.73 7.88 17.40
C SER A 138 -1.00 9.01 18.15
N GLU A 139 0.33 8.97 18.19
CA GLU A 139 1.17 9.97 18.88
C GLU A 139 1.53 11.17 18.00
N VAL A 140 1.12 11.19 16.72
CA VAL A 140 1.44 12.30 15.81
C VAL A 140 0.43 13.43 15.98
N GLU A 141 0.81 14.46 16.73
CA GLU A 141 -0.08 15.57 17.09
C GLU A 141 -0.74 16.28 15.90
N GLN A 142 -0.05 16.34 14.76
CA GLN A 142 -0.55 16.98 13.54
C GLN A 142 -1.68 16.18 12.87
N PHE A 143 -1.90 14.92 13.26
CA PHE A 143 -2.82 14.02 12.61
C PHE A 143 -4.07 13.76 13.45
N GLN A 144 -5.21 13.70 12.76
CA GLN A 144 -6.42 13.07 13.28
C GLN A 144 -6.51 11.70 12.61
N THR A 145 -5.94 10.70 13.28
CA THR A 145 -5.78 9.35 12.75
C THR A 145 -7.04 8.52 12.92
N TRP A 146 -7.48 7.91 11.83
CA TRP A 146 -8.44 6.83 11.78
C TRP A 146 -7.68 5.56 11.45
N ALA A 147 -7.36 4.75 12.45
CA ALA A 147 -6.67 3.49 12.24
C ALA A 147 -7.71 2.38 12.09
N ILE A 148 -7.59 1.59 11.02
CA ILE A 148 -8.50 0.48 10.75
C ILE A 148 -7.76 -0.82 10.45
N ASP A 149 -8.37 -1.94 10.82
CA ASP A 149 -7.90 -3.28 10.48
C ASP A 149 -9.08 -4.27 10.41
N ILE A 150 -8.96 -5.34 9.64
CA ILE A 150 -9.99 -6.39 9.60
C ILE A 150 -10.02 -7.18 10.92
N ALA A 151 -8.89 -7.27 11.62
CA ALA A 151 -8.78 -7.87 12.94
C ALA A 151 -7.79 -7.10 13.82
N PRO A 152 -8.25 -6.02 14.48
CA PRO A 152 -7.41 -5.16 15.32
C PRO A 152 -6.67 -5.90 16.45
N ALA A 153 -5.39 -5.59 16.69
CA ALA A 153 -4.66 -6.03 17.89
C ALA A 153 -4.86 -5.09 19.09
N LYS A 154 -5.16 -3.81 18.82
CA LYS A 154 -5.39 -2.77 19.84
C LYS A 154 -6.79 -2.18 19.75
N GLU A 155 -7.30 -1.74 20.91
CA GLU A 155 -8.60 -1.08 20.99
C GLU A 155 -8.64 0.29 20.31
N SER A 156 -7.47 0.90 20.10
CA SER A 156 -7.28 2.16 19.37
C SER A 156 -7.43 2.04 17.85
N VAL A 157 -7.72 0.84 17.35
CA VAL A 157 -7.90 0.51 15.93
C VAL A 157 -9.32 -0.02 15.73
N TYR A 158 -10.05 0.57 14.79
CA TYR A 158 -11.41 0.14 14.48
C TYR A 158 -11.39 -1.12 13.60
N MET A 159 -12.34 -2.02 13.84
CA MET A 159 -12.61 -3.14 12.95
C MET A 159 -13.22 -2.62 11.65
N CYS A 160 -12.63 -2.99 10.52
CA CYS A 160 -13.12 -2.61 9.19
C CYS A 160 -12.50 -3.50 8.11
N ASP A 161 -13.34 -4.15 7.32
CA ASP A 161 -12.89 -4.71 6.04
C ASP A 161 -12.83 -3.60 4.99
N PHE A 162 -11.63 -3.09 4.73
CA PHE A 162 -11.45 -2.01 3.77
C PHE A 162 -11.96 -2.34 2.36
N LEU A 163 -11.88 -3.61 1.92
CA LEU A 163 -12.40 -3.98 0.59
C LEU A 163 -13.92 -3.81 0.51
N ARG A 164 -14.64 -4.01 1.61
CA ARG A 164 -16.11 -4.05 1.63
C ARG A 164 -16.81 -2.90 2.33
N VAL A 165 -16.09 -2.07 3.09
CA VAL A 165 -16.69 -0.91 3.78
C VAL A 165 -17.44 0.00 2.80
N ASP A 166 -18.66 0.40 3.17
CA ASP A 166 -19.50 1.27 2.34
C ASP A 166 -18.92 2.70 2.32
N LEU A 167 -19.21 3.44 1.25
CA LEU A 167 -18.89 4.85 1.08
C LEU A 167 -20.14 5.75 1.14
N SER A 168 -21.22 5.27 1.77
CA SER A 168 -22.52 5.92 1.85
C SER A 168 -22.68 6.91 3.02
N ALA A 169 -21.71 6.99 3.93
CA ALA A 169 -21.80 7.95 5.03
C ALA A 169 -21.77 9.39 4.49
N GLU A 170 -22.52 10.30 5.11
CA GLU A 170 -22.67 11.65 4.57
C GLU A 170 -21.49 12.58 4.92
N SER A 171 -21.18 12.72 6.21
CA SER A 171 -20.26 13.76 6.69
C SER A 171 -19.17 13.25 7.64
N VAL A 172 -19.47 12.22 8.42
CA VAL A 172 -18.53 11.56 9.32
C VAL A 172 -18.61 10.04 9.12
N PRO A 173 -17.56 9.29 9.48
CA PRO A 173 -17.62 7.83 9.44
C PRO A 173 -18.76 7.30 10.32
N ASP A 174 -19.51 6.33 9.79
CA ASP A 174 -20.54 5.61 10.54
C ASP A 174 -19.89 4.49 11.34
N ILE A 175 -20.03 4.56 12.67
CA ILE A 175 -19.36 3.68 13.62
C ILE A 175 -20.41 2.99 14.48
N SER A 176 -20.37 1.66 14.51
CA SER A 176 -21.17 0.86 15.42
C SER A 176 -20.25 0.12 16.39
N GLY A 177 -20.22 0.58 17.64
CA GLY A 177 -19.27 0.10 18.65
C GLY A 177 -17.83 0.39 18.23
N ARG A 178 -17.06 -0.66 17.91
CA ARG A 178 -15.67 -0.56 17.42
C ARG A 178 -15.52 -0.85 15.92
N GLU A 179 -16.63 -0.91 15.19
CA GLU A 179 -16.62 -1.25 13.77
C GLU A 179 -17.00 -0.05 12.91
N ILE A 180 -16.23 0.19 11.84
CA ILE A 180 -16.62 1.16 10.80
C ILE A 180 -17.58 0.46 9.82
N LYS A 181 -18.79 1.01 9.68
CA LYS A 181 -19.81 0.52 8.74
C LYS A 181 -19.73 1.24 7.39
N ALA A 182 -19.51 2.55 7.43
CA ALA A 182 -19.39 3.36 6.23
C ALA A 182 -18.44 4.55 6.44
N PHE A 183 -17.82 4.99 5.35
CA PHE A 183 -17.03 6.22 5.30
C PHE A 183 -17.68 7.25 4.37
N PRO A 184 -17.51 8.55 4.65
CA PRO A 184 -17.86 9.58 3.68
C PRO A 184 -16.79 9.66 2.58
N ARG A 185 -17.26 9.87 1.35
CA ARG A 185 -16.38 10.16 0.20
C ARG A 185 -15.69 11.50 0.41
N ALA A 186 -14.49 11.65 -0.18
CA ALA A 186 -13.71 12.88 -0.16
C ALA A 186 -13.47 13.45 1.26
N PHE A 187 -13.37 12.60 2.27
CA PHE A 187 -13.22 12.99 3.66
C PHE A 187 -11.77 13.10 4.10
N PHE A 188 -10.91 12.18 3.68
CA PHE A 188 -9.54 12.09 4.17
C PHE A 188 -8.59 13.00 3.39
N HIS A 189 -7.57 13.52 4.09
CA HIS A 189 -6.44 14.21 3.45
C HIS A 189 -5.38 13.19 3.03
N VAL A 190 -5.22 12.12 3.81
CA VAL A 190 -4.22 11.07 3.58
C VAL A 190 -4.84 9.70 3.77
N VAL A 191 -4.51 8.76 2.90
CA VAL A 191 -4.73 7.32 3.08
C VAL A 191 -3.37 6.64 3.00
N VAL A 192 -3.03 5.83 4.00
CA VAL A 192 -1.76 5.11 4.10
C VAL A 192 -1.99 3.61 3.89
N PHE A 193 -1.24 3.04 2.94
CA PHE A 193 -1.07 1.61 2.71
C PHE A 193 0.37 1.24 3.06
N SER A 194 0.63 0.91 4.31
CA SER A 194 1.95 0.47 4.77
C SER A 194 2.01 -1.05 4.84
N LEU A 195 2.62 -1.68 3.83
CA LEU A 195 2.65 -3.13 3.61
C LEU A 195 1.26 -3.78 3.41
N PHE A 196 0.23 -2.97 3.17
CA PHE A 196 -1.15 -3.42 3.05
C PHE A 196 -1.42 -4.12 1.72
N LEU A 197 -0.87 -3.62 0.61
CA LEU A 197 -1.13 -4.20 -0.71
C LEU A 197 -0.54 -5.60 -0.85
N GLU A 198 0.52 -5.92 -0.10
CA GLU A 198 1.16 -7.23 -0.07
C GLU A 198 0.28 -8.27 0.60
N TYR A 199 -0.54 -7.86 1.58
CA TYR A 199 -1.48 -8.76 2.23
C TYR A 199 -2.59 -9.23 1.27
N LEU A 200 -2.98 -8.36 0.34
CA LEU A 200 -4.07 -8.65 -0.60
C LEU A 200 -3.66 -9.72 -1.63
N PRO A 201 -4.48 -10.77 -1.81
CA PRO A 201 -4.03 -11.97 -2.49
C PRO A 201 -3.99 -11.86 -4.01
N VAL A 202 -4.80 -10.98 -4.61
CA VAL A 202 -4.92 -10.85 -6.06
C VAL A 202 -4.83 -9.38 -6.51
N PRO A 203 -4.30 -9.10 -7.71
CA PRO A 203 -4.16 -7.74 -8.24
C PRO A 203 -5.47 -6.94 -8.26
N LEU A 204 -6.60 -7.61 -8.54
CA LEU A 204 -7.92 -6.97 -8.55
C LEU A 204 -8.28 -6.36 -7.19
N MET A 205 -8.00 -7.05 -6.08
CA MET A 205 -8.28 -6.53 -4.74
C MET A 205 -7.39 -5.33 -4.39
N ARG A 206 -6.13 -5.32 -4.84
CA ARG A 206 -5.24 -4.16 -4.70
C ARG A 206 -5.75 -2.97 -5.50
N TYR A 207 -6.17 -3.21 -6.73
CA TYR A 207 -6.76 -2.18 -7.59
C TYR A 207 -8.02 -1.60 -6.96
N THR A 208 -8.95 -2.44 -6.50
CA THR A 208 -10.15 -2.04 -5.78
C THR A 208 -9.83 -1.21 -4.52
N SER A 209 -8.79 -1.59 -3.78
CA SER A 209 -8.34 -0.82 -2.61
C SER A 209 -7.83 0.57 -3.00
N CYS A 210 -7.02 0.67 -4.05
CA CYS A 210 -6.55 1.96 -4.57
C CYS A 210 -7.70 2.83 -5.11
N GLN A 211 -8.69 2.23 -5.78
CA GLN A 211 -9.90 2.91 -6.23
C GLN A 211 -10.71 3.46 -5.03
N LYS A 212 -10.87 2.66 -3.98
CA LYS A 212 -11.54 3.09 -2.76
C LYS A 212 -10.79 4.21 -2.05
N ALA A 213 -9.46 4.12 -1.97
CA ALA A 213 -8.64 5.20 -1.44
C ALA A 213 -8.82 6.49 -2.27
N PHE A 214 -8.90 6.41 -3.60
CA PHE A 214 -9.20 7.55 -4.45
C PHE A 214 -10.55 8.19 -4.08
N ASP A 215 -11.58 7.39 -3.85
CA ASP A 215 -12.92 7.88 -3.50
C ASP A 215 -12.97 8.52 -2.10
N LEU A 216 -12.21 7.99 -1.16
CA LEU A 216 -12.10 8.47 0.21
C LEU A 216 -11.28 9.76 0.34
N LEU A 217 -10.31 9.96 -0.56
CA LEU A 217 -9.46 11.14 -0.57
C LEU A 217 -10.20 12.35 -1.13
N GLN A 218 -10.07 13.48 -0.45
CA GLN A 218 -10.44 14.77 -1.03
C GLN A 218 -9.54 15.11 -2.22
N THR A 219 -9.94 16.08 -3.04
CA THR A 219 -9.08 16.63 -4.08
C THR A 219 -7.77 17.14 -3.48
N ASN A 220 -6.64 16.84 -4.11
CA ASN A 220 -5.28 17.03 -3.58
C ASN A 220 -4.89 16.18 -2.37
N GLY A 221 -5.74 15.23 -1.93
CA GLY A 221 -5.36 14.24 -0.94
C GLY A 221 -4.24 13.30 -1.42
N LEU A 222 -3.49 12.74 -0.48
CA LEU A 222 -2.37 11.83 -0.73
C LEU A 222 -2.75 10.37 -0.45
N LEU A 223 -2.52 9.51 -1.43
CA LEU A 223 -2.35 8.07 -1.22
C LEU A 223 -0.85 7.80 -0.99
N ILE A 224 -0.50 7.32 0.20
CA ILE A 224 0.85 6.93 0.57
C ILE A 224 0.95 5.41 0.56
N ILE A 225 1.89 4.86 -0.20
CA ILE A 225 2.12 3.42 -0.33
C ILE A 225 3.57 3.13 0.09
N VAL A 226 3.73 2.26 1.08
CA VAL A 226 5.01 1.69 1.47
C VAL A 226 4.95 0.19 1.19
N THR A 227 5.84 -0.29 0.33
CA THR A 227 5.89 -1.67 -0.16
C THR A 227 7.29 -2.25 -0.01
N PRO A 228 7.49 -3.56 0.19
CA PRO A 228 8.81 -4.16 0.23
C PRO A 228 9.59 -3.95 -1.06
N ASP A 229 10.90 -3.81 -0.93
CA ASP A 229 11.85 -3.82 -2.04
C ASP A 229 12.83 -4.98 -1.90
N SER A 230 13.39 -5.43 -3.03
CA SER A 230 14.42 -6.47 -3.04
C SER A 230 15.82 -5.87 -2.97
N LYS A 231 16.82 -6.61 -2.44
CA LYS A 231 18.23 -6.18 -2.51
C LYS A 231 18.76 -5.97 -3.93
N ARG A 232 18.20 -6.67 -4.93
CA ARG A 232 18.64 -6.51 -6.33
C ARG A 232 18.11 -5.19 -6.89
N ARG A 233 19.03 -4.27 -7.19
CA ARG A 233 18.69 -3.01 -7.85
C ARG A 233 17.93 -3.28 -9.14
N GLY A 234 16.75 -2.69 -9.28
CA GLY A 234 15.94 -2.77 -10.48
C GLY A 234 14.89 -3.87 -10.53
N ARG A 235 14.88 -4.85 -9.61
CA ARG A 235 13.96 -6.01 -9.68
C ARG A 235 12.49 -5.60 -9.63
N ASN A 236 12.16 -4.59 -8.82
CA ASN A 236 10.80 -4.09 -8.64
C ASN A 236 10.50 -2.86 -9.52
N ASP A 237 11.40 -2.44 -10.41
CA ASP A 237 11.19 -1.24 -11.23
C ASP A 237 10.00 -1.40 -12.17
N GLN A 238 9.79 -2.60 -12.72
CA GLN A 238 8.63 -2.88 -13.56
C GLN A 238 7.32 -2.78 -12.78
N MET A 239 7.29 -3.32 -11.55
CA MET A 239 6.15 -3.19 -10.65
C MET A 239 5.84 -1.71 -10.38
N VAL A 240 6.84 -0.92 -9.98
CA VAL A 240 6.66 0.51 -9.69
C VAL A 240 6.17 1.28 -10.92
N LYS A 241 6.67 0.96 -12.12
CA LYS A 241 6.19 1.56 -13.38
C LYS A 241 4.74 1.20 -13.68
N SER A 242 4.37 -0.08 -13.56
CA SER A 242 2.99 -0.54 -13.78
C SER A 242 2.02 0.08 -12.78
N TRP A 243 2.40 0.14 -11.50
CA TRP A 243 1.60 0.78 -10.45
C TRP A 243 1.37 2.25 -10.74
N LYS A 244 2.42 2.96 -11.15
CA LYS A 244 2.34 4.37 -11.54
C LYS A 244 1.29 4.56 -12.64
N ILE A 245 1.31 3.74 -13.70
CA ILE A 245 0.35 3.84 -14.81
C ILE A 245 -1.08 3.57 -14.33
N ALA A 246 -1.30 2.52 -13.53
CA ALA A 246 -2.62 2.20 -12.99
C ALA A 246 -3.20 3.34 -12.15
N LEU A 247 -2.41 3.86 -11.20
CA LEU A 247 -2.81 4.96 -10.33
C LEU A 247 -2.99 6.26 -11.12
N GLN A 248 -2.16 6.52 -12.13
CA GLN A 248 -2.37 7.65 -13.04
C GLN A 248 -3.68 7.53 -13.79
N ARG A 249 -4.05 6.33 -14.25
CA ARG A 249 -5.34 6.14 -14.92
C ARG A 249 -6.54 6.32 -13.99
N MET A 250 -6.38 6.10 -12.68
CA MET A 250 -7.40 6.48 -11.68
C MET A 250 -7.53 8.00 -11.50
N GLY A 251 -6.50 8.77 -11.80
CA GLY A 251 -6.47 10.23 -11.60
C GLY A 251 -5.45 10.70 -10.55
N PHE A 252 -4.55 9.83 -10.11
CA PHE A 252 -3.43 10.23 -9.26
C PHE A 252 -2.22 10.72 -10.07
N LEU A 253 -1.38 11.56 -9.47
CA LEU A 253 -0.04 11.81 -9.98
C LEU A 253 0.98 11.61 -8.87
N ARG A 254 2.10 10.97 -9.20
CA ARG A 254 3.18 10.73 -8.23
C ARG A 254 3.74 12.05 -7.71
N TYR A 255 3.66 12.24 -6.41
CA TYR A 255 4.26 13.35 -5.67
C TYR A 255 5.70 13.03 -5.27
N SER A 256 5.91 11.86 -4.64
CA SER A 256 7.22 11.43 -4.15
C SER A 256 7.46 9.95 -4.44
N LEU A 257 8.71 9.60 -4.68
CA LEU A 257 9.21 8.23 -4.74
C LEU A 257 10.60 8.20 -4.10
N GLN A 258 10.74 7.43 -3.04
CA GLN A 258 12.02 7.18 -2.39
C GLN A 258 12.24 5.66 -2.26
N ARG A 259 13.42 5.21 -2.66
CA ARG A 259 13.90 3.85 -2.36
C ARG A 259 14.75 3.92 -1.11
N ARG A 260 14.42 3.09 -0.12
CA ARG A 260 15.19 2.91 1.11
C ARG A 260 15.64 1.45 1.19
N ARG A 261 16.42 1.10 2.21
CA ARG A 261 16.88 -0.27 2.37
C ARG A 261 15.66 -1.15 2.61
N HIS A 262 15.42 -2.12 1.72
CA HIS A 262 14.31 -3.09 1.80
C HIS A 262 12.88 -2.56 1.57
N ILE A 263 12.68 -1.27 1.29
CA ILE A 263 11.35 -0.71 1.03
C ILE A 263 11.33 0.33 -0.10
N HIS A 264 10.21 0.40 -0.81
CA HIS A 264 9.84 1.50 -1.69
C HIS A 264 8.73 2.32 -1.05
N CYS A 265 8.94 3.63 -1.02
CA CYS A 265 8.03 4.59 -0.44
C CYS A 265 7.52 5.51 -1.55
N MET A 266 6.20 5.53 -1.76
CA MET A 266 5.55 6.26 -2.85
C MET A 266 4.40 7.10 -2.33
N ALA A 267 4.30 8.35 -2.77
CA ALA A 267 3.16 9.20 -2.50
C ALA A 267 2.53 9.64 -3.83
N PHE A 268 1.21 9.51 -3.92
CA PHE A 268 0.41 9.81 -5.09
C PHE A 268 -0.68 10.81 -4.71
N ARG A 269 -0.78 11.91 -5.43
CA ARG A 269 -1.75 12.98 -5.17
C ARG A 269 -2.95 12.86 -6.09
N LYS A 270 -4.16 12.92 -5.54
CA LYS A 270 -5.41 12.98 -6.31
C LYS A 270 -5.53 14.35 -6.98
N LEU A 271 -5.55 14.38 -8.31
CA LEU A 271 -5.56 15.64 -9.06
C LEU A 271 -6.95 16.30 -9.08
N PRO A 272 -7.03 17.64 -9.08
CA PRO A 272 -8.27 18.35 -9.41
C PRO A 272 -8.67 18.21 -10.88
N VAL A 273 -7.70 17.97 -11.77
CA VAL A 273 -7.91 17.76 -13.21
C VAL A 273 -7.36 16.39 -13.59
N PRO A 274 -8.13 15.30 -13.36
CA PRO A 274 -7.63 13.93 -13.53
C PRO A 274 -7.22 13.60 -14.97
N GLN A 275 -7.76 14.32 -15.96
CA GLN A 275 -7.35 14.21 -17.37
C GLN A 275 -5.84 14.39 -17.57
N VAL A 276 -5.20 15.23 -16.75
CA VAL A 276 -3.73 15.38 -16.78
C VAL A 276 -3.06 14.04 -16.47
N ALA A 277 -3.48 13.33 -15.43
CA ALA A 277 -2.87 12.04 -15.11
C ALA A 277 -3.21 10.96 -16.14
N TRP A 278 -4.41 10.96 -16.72
CA TRP A 278 -4.78 10.02 -17.77
C TRP A 278 -3.87 10.15 -19.00
N LEU A 279 -3.64 11.37 -19.46
CA LEU A 279 -2.72 11.64 -20.59
C LEU A 279 -1.27 11.23 -20.27
N GLU A 280 -0.84 11.39 -19.02
CA GLU A 280 0.47 10.92 -18.58
C GLU A 280 0.55 9.39 -18.51
N ALA A 281 -0.53 8.71 -18.10
CA ALA A 281 -0.64 7.26 -18.11
C ALA A 281 -0.54 6.71 -19.54
N ASP A 282 -1.31 7.30 -20.48
CA ASP A 282 -1.33 6.88 -21.88
C ASP A 282 0.05 7.08 -22.54
N ARG A 283 0.73 8.18 -22.23
CA ARG A 283 2.10 8.43 -22.71
C ARG A 283 3.07 7.39 -22.17
N ASP A 284 3.03 7.14 -20.87
CA ASP A 284 3.96 6.22 -20.21
C ASP A 284 3.70 4.76 -20.66
N TRP A 285 2.44 4.39 -20.91
CA TRP A 285 2.05 3.09 -21.47
C TRP A 285 2.57 2.87 -22.89
N LYS A 286 2.43 3.88 -23.78
CA LYS A 286 2.90 3.84 -25.17
C LYS A 286 4.41 3.65 -25.32
N GLN A 287 5.19 3.91 -24.27
CA GLN A 287 6.64 3.64 -24.27
C GLN A 287 6.95 2.13 -24.33
N TYR A 288 6.05 1.30 -23.81
CA TYR A 288 6.28 -0.15 -23.64
C TYR A 288 5.28 -1.02 -24.41
N HIS A 289 4.14 -0.46 -24.81
CA HIS A 289 3.04 -1.20 -25.44
C HIS A 289 2.56 -0.51 -26.72
N LYS A 290 2.24 -1.32 -27.74
CA LYS A 290 1.64 -0.84 -29.01
C LYS A 290 0.14 -0.63 -28.88
N GLU A 291 -0.53 -1.53 -28.16
CA GLU A 291 -1.97 -1.50 -27.93
C GLU A 291 -2.38 -0.39 -26.94
N PRO A 292 -3.59 0.16 -27.03
CA PRO A 292 -4.07 1.17 -26.11
C PRO A 292 -4.24 0.62 -24.68
N LEU A 293 -4.12 1.50 -23.69
CA LEU A 293 -4.40 1.18 -22.29
C LEU A 293 -5.92 1.10 -22.09
N THR A 294 -6.44 -0.10 -21.81
CA THR A 294 -7.88 -0.32 -21.60
C THR A 294 -8.22 -0.53 -20.12
N PRO A 295 -9.47 -0.27 -19.69
CA PRO A 295 -9.89 -0.48 -18.31
C PRO A 295 -9.67 -1.91 -17.80
N GLU A 296 -9.81 -2.92 -18.65
CA GLU A 296 -9.71 -4.34 -18.30
C GLU A 296 -8.29 -4.74 -17.88
N VAL A 297 -7.27 -4.04 -18.37
CA VAL A 297 -5.87 -4.31 -18.04
C VAL A 297 -5.47 -3.70 -16.70
N LEU A 298 -6.11 -2.60 -16.28
CA LEU A 298 -5.70 -1.80 -15.12
C LEU A 298 -5.58 -2.61 -13.82
N PRO A 299 -6.50 -3.54 -13.48
CA PRO A 299 -6.34 -4.36 -12.29
C PRO A 299 -5.06 -5.19 -12.29
N SER A 300 -4.65 -5.73 -13.44
CA SER A 300 -3.44 -6.56 -13.54
C SER A 300 -2.13 -5.77 -13.39
N LEU A 301 -2.18 -4.45 -13.55
CA LEU A 301 -1.02 -3.58 -13.38
C LEU A 301 -0.62 -3.42 -11.90
N LEU A 302 -1.51 -3.67 -10.94
CA LEU A 302 -1.17 -3.70 -9.50
C LEU A 302 -0.69 -5.08 -9.04
N PHE A 303 0.18 -5.71 -9.83
CA PHE A 303 0.82 -6.97 -9.44
C PHE A 303 1.91 -6.75 -8.38
N ILE A 304 2.22 -7.78 -7.59
CA ILE A 304 3.40 -7.87 -6.74
C ILE A 304 4.27 -9.04 -7.22
N PRO A 305 5.58 -9.11 -6.88
CA PRO A 305 6.44 -10.20 -7.31
C PRO A 305 5.92 -11.60 -6.94
N GLN A 306 5.14 -11.72 -5.87
CA GLN A 306 4.57 -12.97 -5.39
C GLN A 306 3.43 -13.51 -6.27
N ASP A 307 2.83 -12.68 -7.15
CA ASP A 307 1.75 -13.13 -8.03
C ASP A 307 2.26 -14.11 -9.09
N SER A 308 3.46 -13.85 -9.61
CA SER A 308 4.12 -14.69 -10.63
C SER A 308 4.69 -15.99 -10.07
N ASN A 309 4.86 -16.10 -8.75
CA ASN A 309 5.34 -17.30 -8.07
C ASN A 309 4.19 -18.29 -7.87
N ALA A 310 3.75 -18.89 -8.96
CA ALA A 310 2.95 -20.11 -8.93
C ALA A 310 3.92 -21.30 -8.76
N GLU A 311 4.29 -21.64 -7.52
CA GLU A 311 4.62 -23.04 -7.26
C GLU A 311 3.30 -23.81 -7.29
N LEU A 312 2.87 -24.16 -8.50
CA LEU A 312 1.95 -25.27 -8.72
C LEU A 312 2.71 -26.52 -8.31
N ASN A 313 2.45 -27.03 -7.11
CA ASN A 313 2.67 -28.45 -6.87
C ASN A 313 1.63 -29.21 -7.68
N GLU A 314 1.91 -29.46 -8.96
CA GLU A 314 1.14 -30.41 -9.76
C GLU A 314 2.07 -31.38 -10.48
N SER A 315 2.12 -32.60 -9.96
CA SER A 315 2.23 -33.77 -10.81
C SER A 315 0.98 -33.81 -11.72
N SER A 316 1.05 -33.23 -12.92
CA SER A 316 0.57 -33.81 -14.18
C SER A 316 0.46 -32.78 -15.33
N HIS A 317 1.26 -33.05 -16.36
CA HIS A 317 1.05 -32.83 -17.80
C HIS A 317 0.55 -31.48 -18.38
N GLU A 318 1.52 -30.80 -19.00
CA GLU A 318 1.53 -30.18 -20.34
C GLU A 318 0.29 -29.43 -20.86
N VAL A 319 0.36 -28.10 -20.80
CA VAL A 319 -0.19 -27.19 -21.83
C VAL A 319 0.83 -26.09 -22.15
N SER A 320 0.91 -25.71 -23.43
CA SER A 320 1.98 -24.96 -24.10
C SER A 320 2.29 -23.57 -23.51
N LYS A 321 3.58 -23.35 -23.23
CA LYS A 321 4.18 -22.06 -22.88
C LYS A 321 4.31 -21.16 -24.11
N GLY A 322 3.67 -19.99 -24.06
CA GLY A 322 4.06 -18.81 -24.83
C GLY A 322 4.92 -17.91 -23.95
N ASP A 323 6.20 -17.82 -24.32
CA ASP A 323 7.26 -16.88 -23.93
C ASP A 323 7.07 -15.97 -22.70
N LEU A 324 7.63 -16.40 -21.56
CA LEU A 324 8.39 -15.58 -20.61
C LEU A 324 9.34 -16.53 -19.86
N HIS A 325 10.58 -16.64 -20.33
CA HIS A 325 11.61 -17.46 -19.68
C HIS A 325 12.10 -16.76 -18.40
N PHE A 326 11.77 -17.33 -17.24
CA PHE A 326 12.44 -17.04 -15.96
C PHE A 326 13.13 -18.33 -15.47
N GLY A 327 14.41 -18.21 -15.09
CA GLY A 327 15.25 -19.34 -14.70
C GLY A 327 14.96 -19.87 -13.28
N PRO A 328 15.25 -21.16 -13.02
CA PRO A 328 14.85 -21.87 -11.79
C PRO A 328 15.63 -21.53 -10.51
N ASP A 329 16.62 -20.62 -10.53
CA ASP A 329 17.45 -20.31 -9.34
C ASP A 329 17.02 -19.04 -8.57
N ASP A 330 15.94 -18.35 -8.96
CA ASP A 330 15.57 -17.02 -8.43
C ASP A 330 14.43 -17.02 -7.39
N LEU A 331 14.15 -18.18 -6.78
CA LEU A 331 12.86 -18.58 -6.21
C LEU A 331 12.67 -18.44 -4.68
N ARG A 332 13.60 -17.86 -3.90
CA ARG A 332 13.51 -17.89 -2.41
C ARG A 332 13.53 -16.58 -1.62
N ASP A 333 13.67 -15.40 -2.23
CA ASP A 333 14.15 -14.23 -1.46
C ASP A 333 13.17 -13.06 -1.18
N ASN A 334 11.94 -13.06 -1.69
CA ASN A 334 11.10 -11.84 -1.63
C ASN A 334 10.40 -11.57 -0.28
N PHE A 335 10.69 -12.37 0.75
CA PHE A 335 10.28 -12.12 2.14
C PHE A 335 11.40 -12.42 3.16
N LYS A 336 12.57 -12.90 2.71
CA LYS A 336 13.74 -13.01 3.58
C LYS A 336 14.31 -11.63 3.95
N GLU A 337 13.99 -10.61 3.16
CA GLU A 337 14.68 -9.32 3.19
C GLU A 337 13.79 -8.12 3.52
N LEU A 338 12.59 -8.33 4.06
CA LEU A 338 12.09 -7.37 5.04
C LEU A 338 13.13 -7.29 6.19
N PRO A 339 13.23 -6.23 7.02
CA PRO A 339 14.34 -5.99 7.97
C PRO A 339 14.58 -7.12 9.00
N PHE A 340 13.84 -8.20 8.90
CA PHE A 340 13.91 -9.39 9.69
C PHE A 340 15.20 -10.23 9.50
N PHE A 341 15.77 -10.44 8.30
CA PHE A 341 16.87 -11.42 8.14
C PHE A 341 17.93 -11.06 7.09
N SER A 342 18.71 -10.01 7.34
CA SER A 342 20.06 -9.95 6.76
C SER A 342 21.05 -10.22 7.88
N ASP A 343 21.72 -11.37 7.81
CA ASP A 343 23.03 -11.57 8.43
C ASP A 343 23.99 -10.43 8.06
#